data_AF-A0A660QN41-F1
#
_entry.id   AF-A0A660QN41-F1
#
_cell.length_a   1.000
_cell.length_b   1.000
_cell.length_c   1.000
_cell.angle_alpha   90.00
_cell.angle_beta   90.00
_cell.angle_gamma   90.00
#
_symmetry.space_group_name_H-M   'P 1'
#
loop_
_entity.id
_entity.type
_entity.pdbx_description
1 polymer ?
#
loop_
_entity_poly.entity_id
_entity_poly.type
_entity_poly.pdbx_seq_one_letter_code
_entity_poly.pdbx_strand_id
1 'polypeptide(L)' 'MFKYSVSNWIYGDEKLEDTMKRLSKFGFDGVELMGEPDFYDPGEVNSLCEKYGLGVLSIAGIYTKGR' A
#
# COMPACT_ATOMS: atom_id res chain seq x y z
N MET A 1 -0.60 21.35 0.66
CA MET A 1 -1.76 20.46 0.49
C MET A 1 -1.51 19.21 1.30
N PHE A 2 -2.49 18.70 2.04
CA PHE A 2 -2.36 17.43 2.77
C PHE A 2 -2.46 16.24 1.80
N LYS A 3 -1.80 15.13 2.12
CA LYS A 3 -1.94 13.86 1.40
C LYS A 3 -2.67 12.85 2.27
N TYR A 4 -3.56 12.07 1.66
CA TYR A 4 -4.37 11.06 2.33
C TYR A 4 -3.96 9.66 1.84
N SER A 5 -3.78 8.75 2.79
CA SER A 5 -3.55 7.33 2.54
C SER A 5 -4.32 6.46 3.52
N VAL A 6 -4.38 5.16 3.22
CA VAL A 6 -4.95 4.14 4.10
C VAL A 6 -3.93 3.03 4.30
N SER A 7 -3.82 2.53 5.53
CA SER A 7 -3.05 1.33 5.84
C SER A 7 -3.72 0.10 5.23
N ASN A 8 -3.04 -0.60 4.32
CA ASN A 8 -3.62 -1.79 3.69
C ASN A 8 -3.78 -2.96 4.67
N TRP A 9 -3.11 -2.91 5.82
CA TRP A 9 -3.24 -3.89 6.91
C TRP A 9 -4.70 -4.10 7.36
N ILE A 10 -5.56 -3.07 7.27
CA ILE A 10 -6.97 -3.17 7.69
C ILE A 10 -7.81 -4.08 6.78
N TYR A 11 -7.30 -4.42 5.60
CA TYR A 11 -7.99 -5.26 4.62
C TYR A 11 -7.59 -6.74 4.68
N GLY A 12 -6.73 -7.13 5.62
CA GLY A 12 -6.33 -8.54 5.80
C GLY A 12 -5.63 -9.11 4.57
N ASP A 13 -6.09 -10.27 4.09
CA ASP A 13 -5.50 -11.01 2.97
C ASP A 13 -5.91 -10.48 1.58
N GLU A 14 -6.45 -9.26 1.50
CA GLU A 14 -6.79 -8.64 0.23
C GLU A 14 -5.54 -8.41 -0.63
N LYS A 15 -5.65 -8.65 -1.94
CA LYS A 15 -4.57 -8.33 -2.88
C LYS A 15 -4.32 -6.82 -2.90
N LEU A 16 -3.05 -6.44 -2.89
CA LEU A 16 -2.65 -5.02 -2.95
C LEU A 16 -3.30 -4.29 -4.13
N GLU A 17 -3.44 -4.94 -5.29
CA GLU A 17 -4.09 -4.35 -6.46
C GLU A 17 -5.56 -3.96 -6.21
N ASP A 18 -6.32 -4.76 -5.48
CA ASP A 18 -7.72 -4.47 -5.17
C ASP A 18 -7.83 -3.25 -4.24
N THR A 19 -6.92 -3.14 -3.26
CA THR A 19 -6.76 -1.94 -2.43
C THR A 19 -6.41 -0.72 -3.29
N MET A 20 -5.38 -0.79 -4.14
CA MET A 20 -4.91 0.33 -4.98
C MET A 20 -6.00 0.81 -5.95
N LYS A 21 -6.73 -0.13 -6.58
CA LYS A 21 -7.87 0.19 -7.44
C LYS A 21 -8.96 0.96 -6.69
N ARG A 22 -9.24 0.58 -5.45
CA ARG A 22 -10.21 1.28 -4.58
C ARG A 22 -9.73 2.67 -4.20
N LEU A 23 -8.48 2.81 -3.77
CA LEU A 23 -7.89 4.08 -3.36
C LEU A 23 -7.88 5.10 -4.51
N SER A 24 -7.49 4.65 -5.71
CA SER A 24 -7.53 5.46 -6.93
C SER A 24 -8.97 5.91 -7.26
N LYS A 25 -9.95 5.01 -7.19
CA LYS A 25 -11.37 5.32 -7.41
C LYS A 25 -11.91 6.41 -6.46
N PHE A 26 -11.43 6.46 -5.22
CA PHE A 26 -11.90 7.41 -4.20
C PHE A 26 -11.00 8.65 -4.04
N GLY A 27 -9.95 8.81 -4.85
CA GLY A 27 -9.12 10.01 -4.86
C GLY A 27 -8.13 10.12 -3.70
N PHE A 28 -7.68 8.99 -3.16
CA PHE A 28 -6.54 8.98 -2.22
C PHE A 28 -5.23 9.30 -2.96
N ASP A 29 -4.24 9.82 -2.24
CA ASP A 29 -2.91 10.10 -2.78
C ASP A 29 -2.00 8.87 -2.75
N GLY A 30 -2.33 7.87 -1.94
CA GLY A 30 -1.51 6.67 -1.82
C GLY A 30 -1.96 5.67 -0.76
N VAL A 31 -1.07 4.73 -0.49
CA VAL A 31 -1.25 3.63 0.47
C VAL A 31 -0.15 3.67 1.53
N GLU A 32 -0.49 3.24 2.75
CA GLU A 32 0.50 2.80 3.73
C GLU A 32 0.60 1.27 3.63
N LEU A 33 1.80 0.76 3.37
CA LEU A 33 2.02 -0.69 3.29
C LEU A 33 2.19 -1.29 4.69
N MET A 34 1.57 -2.44 4.93
CA MET A 34 1.93 -3.33 6.04
C MET A 34 3.43 -3.58 6.01
N GLY A 35 4.14 -3.39 7.12
CA GLY A 35 5.59 -3.47 7.15
C GLY A 35 6.18 -4.87 7.13
N GLU A 36 5.60 -5.83 6.40
CA GLU A 36 6.21 -7.17 6.22
C GLU A 36 7.02 -7.23 4.92
N PRO A 37 8.36 -7.27 4.99
CA PRO A 37 9.22 -7.16 3.80
C PRO A 37 8.99 -8.27 2.77
N ASP A 38 8.63 -9.47 3.22
CA ASP A 38 8.47 -10.64 2.36
C ASP A 38 7.12 -10.67 1.61
N PHE A 39 6.20 -9.75 1.92
CA PHE A 39 4.87 -9.69 1.29
C PHE A 39 4.87 -8.94 -0.04
N TYR A 40 5.93 -8.17 -0.35
CA TYR A 40 5.93 -7.26 -1.47
C TYR A 40 7.19 -7.41 -2.33
N ASP A 41 6.99 -7.51 -3.65
CA ASP A 41 8.04 -7.19 -4.61
C ASP A 41 8.01 -5.68 -4.91
N PRO A 42 9.11 -4.94 -4.71
CA PRO A 42 9.14 -3.50 -4.98
C PRO A 42 8.83 -3.13 -6.44
N GLY A 43 9.16 -3.99 -7.40
CA GLY A 43 8.86 -3.78 -8.82
C GLY A 43 7.35 -3.87 -9.10
N GLU A 44 6.68 -4.87 -8.53
CA GLU A 44 5.23 -5.00 -8.60
C GLU A 44 4.52 -3.82 -7.93
N VAL A 45 4.98 -3.40 -6.74
CA VAL A 45 4.44 -2.22 -6.03
C VAL A 45 4.56 -0.96 -6.87
N ASN A 46 5.73 -0.70 -7.45
CA ASN A 46 5.95 0.46 -8.32
C ASN A 46 5.05 0.42 -9.56
N SER A 47 4.89 -0.76 -10.18
CA SER A 47 4.00 -0.94 -11.33
C SER A 47 2.53 -0.63 -10.99
N LEU A 48 2.08 -1.00 -9.78
CA LEU A 48 0.73 -0.68 -9.30
C LEU A 48 0.57 0.82 -9.00
N CYS A 49 1.57 1.44 -8.38
CA CYS A 49 1.61 2.89 -8.15
C CYS A 49 1.42 3.68 -9.46
N GLU A 50 2.20 3.32 -10.50
CA GLU A 50 2.08 3.94 -11.83
C GLU A 50 0.71 3.69 -12.46
N LYS A 51 0.23 2.43 -12.43
CA LYS A 51 -1.06 2.03 -13.01
C LYS A 51 -2.25 2.79 -12.41
N TYR A 52 -2.22 3.07 -11.11
CA TYR A 52 -3.35 3.66 -10.38
C TYR A 52 -3.15 5.13 -10.01
N GLY A 53 -2.00 5.73 -10.33
CA GLY A 53 -1.67 7.12 -10.02
C GLY A 53 -1.51 7.36 -8.51
N LEU A 54 -0.99 6.38 -7.78
CA LEU A 54 -0.85 6.38 -6.32
C LEU A 54 0.63 6.32 -5.92
N GLY A 55 0.93 6.73 -4.68
CA GLY A 55 2.24 6.50 -4.05
C GLY A 55 2.18 5.57 -2.85
N VAL A 56 3.32 5.04 -2.44
CA VAL A 56 3.52 4.52 -1.08
C VAL A 56 3.92 5.69 -0.19
N LEU A 57 3.07 6.09 0.75
CA LEU A 57 3.30 7.30 1.57
C LEU A 57 3.95 7.00 2.93
N SER A 58 3.76 5.78 3.44
CA SER A 58 4.39 5.27 4.65
C SER A 58 4.43 3.75 4.65
N ILE A 59 5.18 3.19 5.61
CA ILE A 59 5.22 1.76 5.91
C ILE A 59 4.85 1.60 7.38
N ALA A 60 3.88 0.74 7.68
CA ALA A 60 3.45 0.47 9.04
C ALA A 60 4.58 -0.24 9.82
N GLY A 61 5.10 0.40 10.86
CA GLY A 61 6.23 -0.09 11.67
C GLY A 61 5.87 -1.23 12.62
N ILE A 62 5.39 -2.36 12.10
CA ILE A 62 4.96 -3.53 12.89
C ILE A 62 5.92 -4.73 12.80
N TYR A 63 6.96 -4.63 11.96
CA TYR A 63 7.92 -5.69 11.72
C TYR A 63 8.67 -6.11 12.99
N THR A 64 8.72 -7.41 13.25
CA THR A 64 9.60 -8.00 14.27
C THR A 64 10.36 -9.15 13.66
N LYS A 65 11.68 -9.03 13.56
CA LYS A 65 12.54 -10.09 13.02
C LYS A 65 12.37 -11.38 13.84
N GLY A 66 11.97 -12.47 13.18
CA GLY A 66 11.88 -13.80 13.80
C GLY A 66 10.57 -14.08 14.55
N ARG A 67 9.50 -13.34 14.26
CA ARG A 67 8.13 -13.80 14.52
C ARG A 67 7.67 -14.77 13.44
#